data_AF-A0A968W6H7-F1
#
_entry.id   AF-A0A968W6H7-F1
#
_cell.length_a   1.000
_cell.length_b   1.000
_cell.length_c   1.000
_cell.angle_alpha   90.00
_cell.angle_beta   90.00
_cell.angle_gamma   90.00
#
_symmetry.space_group_name_H-M   'P 1'
#
loop_
_entity.id
_entity.type
_entity.pdbx_description
1 polymer ?
#
loop_
_entity_poly.entity_id
_entity_poly.type
_entity_poly.pdbx_seq_one_letter_code
_entity_poly.pdbx_strand_id
1 'polypeptide(L)'
;MIEEIKKGTASGYGILSGELSGNIFSVDIDGDSGRELLNKALKYQLPKTVEWTSGREGRTKLLFKVPNWASTENFKSRRTETKVKCADEPGKSEGLEIHWDGKQDVLPPSVHPMTGKYYWVNSPEKKK
;
A
#
# COMPACT_ATOMS: atom_id res chain seq x y z
N MET A 1 -8.97 3.35 17.61
CA MET A 1 -9.19 3.83 16.23
C MET A 1 -10.47 3.29 15.57
N ILE A 2 -10.76 1.99 15.62
CA ILE A 2 -12.00 1.45 15.02
C ILE A 2 -13.27 2.01 15.70
N GLU A 3 -13.25 2.16 17.02
CA GLU A 3 -14.40 2.70 17.77
C GLU A 3 -14.66 4.17 17.43
N GLU A 4 -13.62 4.95 17.19
CA GLU A 4 -13.67 6.35 16.79
C GLU A 4 -14.25 6.50 15.38
N ILE A 5 -13.94 5.54 14.48
CA ILE A 5 -14.60 5.45 13.17
C ILE A 5 -16.09 5.13 13.35
N LYS A 6 -16.45 4.15 14.18
CA LYS A 6 -17.86 3.78 14.44
C LYS A 6 -18.65 4.93 15.05
N LYS A 7 -18.03 5.73 15.92
CA LYS A 7 -18.61 6.93 16.54
C LYS A 7 -18.67 8.14 15.59
N GLY A 8 -18.05 8.06 14.41
CA GLY A 8 -17.98 9.17 13.45
C GLY A 8 -17.03 10.30 13.85
N THR A 9 -16.22 10.11 14.89
CA THR A 9 -15.23 11.11 15.35
C THR A 9 -13.92 11.06 14.56
N ALA A 10 -13.74 10.02 13.74
CA ALA A 10 -12.66 9.89 12.77
C ALA A 10 -13.18 9.23 11.49
N SER A 11 -12.61 9.58 10.33
CA SER A 11 -12.93 8.95 9.04
C SER A 11 -11.97 7.83 8.66
N GLY A 12 -10.89 7.65 9.42
CA GLY A 12 -9.87 6.67 9.09
C GLY A 12 -8.68 6.67 10.03
N TYR A 13 -7.75 5.76 9.74
CA TYR A 13 -6.42 5.70 10.32
C TYR A 13 -5.44 5.20 9.27
N GLY A 14 -4.17 5.45 9.54
CA GLY A 14 -3.08 4.99 8.71
C GLY A 14 -1.91 4.44 9.51
N ILE A 15 -0.94 3.93 8.78
CA ILE A 15 0.36 3.51 9.30
C ILE A 15 1.43 4.40 8.69
N LEU A 16 2.37 4.86 9.52
CA LEU A 16 3.59 5.50 9.04
C LEU A 16 4.51 4.42 8.47
N SER A 17 5.20 4.73 7.39
CA SER A 17 6.21 3.83 6.82
C SER A 17 7.62 4.24 7.27
N GLY A 18 8.54 3.29 7.19
CA GLY A 18 9.95 3.43 7.51
C GLY A 18 10.33 3.12 8.96
N GLU A 19 11.31 3.84 9.48
CA GLU A 19 11.96 3.52 10.76
C GLU A 19 11.03 3.75 11.96
N LEU A 20 10.18 4.79 11.89
CA LEU A 20 9.22 5.13 12.94
C LEU A 20 8.17 4.04 13.19
N SER A 21 7.92 3.17 12.21
CA SER A 21 7.03 2.01 12.36
C SER A 21 7.76 0.70 12.62
N GLY A 22 9.05 0.77 13.00
CA GLY A 22 9.86 -0.42 13.23
C GLY A 22 10.23 -1.12 11.93
N ASN A 23 10.63 -0.34 10.92
CA ASN A 23 11.10 -0.78 9.61
C ASN A 23 10.01 -1.44 8.74
N ILE A 24 8.80 -0.87 8.77
CA ILE A 24 7.68 -1.33 7.93
C ILE A 24 7.65 -0.50 6.66
N PHE A 25 7.44 -1.14 5.51
CA PHE A 25 7.27 -0.45 4.23
C PHE A 25 6.07 -1.00 3.49
N SER A 26 5.52 -0.19 2.58
CA SER A 26 4.47 -0.64 1.68
C SER A 26 4.88 -0.56 0.22
N VAL A 27 4.22 -1.41 -0.58
CA VAL A 27 4.30 -1.43 -2.03
C VAL A 27 2.92 -1.06 -2.55
N ASP A 28 2.79 0.16 -3.07
CA ASP A 28 1.58 0.69 -3.69
C ASP A 28 1.56 0.33 -5.18
N ILE A 29 0.58 -0.47 -5.58
CA ILE A 29 0.42 -0.96 -6.95
C ILE A 29 -0.77 -0.23 -7.56
N ASP A 30 -0.50 0.57 -8.59
CA ASP A 30 -1.50 1.33 -9.32
C ASP A 30 -1.73 0.66 -10.68
N GLY A 31 -2.82 -0.11 -10.77
CA GLY A 31 -3.25 -0.81 -11.97
C GLY A 31 -2.42 -2.04 -12.34
N ASP A 32 -2.89 -2.74 -13.39
CA ASP A 32 -2.27 -3.99 -13.82
C ASP A 32 -0.86 -3.77 -14.38
N SER A 33 -0.60 -2.63 -15.01
CA SER A 33 0.75 -2.32 -15.50
C SER A 33 1.73 -2.04 -14.35
N GLY A 34 1.25 -1.51 -13.22
CA GLY A 34 2.01 -1.43 -11.97
C GLY A 34 2.36 -2.80 -11.40
N ARG A 35 1.41 -3.75 -11.46
CA ARG A 35 1.65 -5.14 -11.04
C ARG A 35 2.70 -5.81 -11.93
N GLU A 36 2.65 -5.58 -13.24
CA GLU A 36 3.68 -6.07 -14.15
C GLU A 36 5.07 -5.52 -13.83
N LEU A 37 5.19 -4.23 -13.49
CA LEU A 37 6.47 -3.64 -13.08
C LEU A 37 7.04 -4.37 -11.85
N LEU A 38 6.19 -4.65 -10.86
CA LEU A 38 6.60 -5.40 -9.67
C LEU A 38 7.10 -6.79 -10.04
N ASN A 39 6.35 -7.51 -10.88
CA ASN A 39 6.72 -8.86 -11.31
C ASN A 39 8.03 -8.87 -12.12
N LYS A 40 8.28 -7.86 -12.96
CA LYS A 40 9.54 -7.71 -13.72
C LYS A 40 10.74 -7.38 -12.82
N ALA A 41 10.51 -6.62 -11.74
CA ALA A 41 11.56 -6.23 -10.80
C ALA A 41 12.02 -7.38 -9.90
N LEU A 42 11.16 -8.39 -9.70
CA LEU A 42 11.41 -9.48 -8.77
C LEU A 42 11.85 -10.75 -9.52
N LYS A 43 12.91 -11.38 -9.02
CA LYS A 43 13.36 -12.71 -9.49
C LYS A 43 12.61 -13.87 -8.83
N TYR A 44 11.76 -13.56 -7.85
CA TYR A 44 11.07 -14.53 -6.99
C TYR A 44 9.66 -14.03 -6.66
N GLN A 45 8.80 -14.96 -6.26
CA GLN A 45 7.46 -14.60 -5.77
C GLN A 45 7.55 -13.95 -4.39
N LEU A 46 6.79 -12.87 -4.18
CA LEU A 46 6.69 -12.26 -2.86
C LEU A 46 6.01 -13.21 -1.88
N PRO A 47 6.46 -13.24 -0.62
CA PRO A 47 5.76 -13.98 0.41
C PRO A 47 4.35 -13.38 0.61
N LYS A 48 3.38 -14.23 0.91
CA LYS A 48 2.04 -13.78 1.30
C LYS A 48 2.15 -12.82 2.48
N THR A 49 1.55 -11.64 2.34
CA THR A 49 1.63 -10.58 3.33
C THR A 49 0.29 -9.85 3.48
N VAL A 50 0.21 -8.90 4.41
CA VAL A 50 -0.96 -8.02 4.57
C VAL A 50 -1.19 -7.25 3.28
N GLU A 51 -2.43 -7.29 2.81
CA GLU A 51 -2.82 -6.70 1.53
C GLU A 51 -4.20 -6.03 1.64
N TRP A 52 -4.34 -4.86 1.03
CA TRP A 52 -5.60 -4.12 0.97
C TRP A 52 -5.74 -3.33 -0.32
N THR A 53 -6.98 -3.02 -0.66
CA THR A 53 -7.33 -2.26 -1.86
C THR A 53 -8.29 -1.13 -1.50
N SER A 54 -8.30 -0.07 -2.30
CA SER A 54 -9.39 0.90 -2.30
C SER A 54 -10.65 0.33 -2.97
N GLY A 55 -10.59 -0.82 -3.64
CA GLY A 55 -11.67 -1.35 -4.46
C GLY A 55 -11.65 -0.84 -5.91
N ARG A 56 -10.65 -0.02 -6.26
CA ARG A 56 -10.39 0.39 -7.65
C ARG A 56 -9.64 -0.73 -8.37
N GLU A 57 -9.99 -0.93 -9.64
CA GLU A 57 -9.49 -2.05 -10.44
C GLU A 57 -7.95 -2.04 -10.56
N GLY A 58 -7.33 -3.21 -10.43
CA GLY A 58 -5.87 -3.38 -10.46
C GLY A 58 -5.09 -2.73 -9.31
N ARG A 59 -5.74 -1.96 -8.42
CA ARG A 59 -5.06 -1.22 -7.33
C ARG A 59 -5.01 -2.01 -6.05
N THR A 60 -3.83 -2.14 -5.48
CA THR A 60 -3.66 -2.79 -4.18
C THR A 60 -2.35 -2.38 -3.52
N LYS A 61 -2.29 -2.55 -2.21
CA LYS A 61 -1.14 -2.22 -1.40
C LYS A 61 -0.72 -3.42 -0.58
N LEU A 62 0.58 -3.70 -0.60
CA LEU A 62 1.22 -4.76 0.18
C LEU A 62 2.02 -4.14 1.30
N LEU A 63 2.03 -4.73 2.49
CA LEU A 63 2.86 -4.28 3.62
C LEU A 63 3.93 -5.31 3.94
N PHE A 64 5.16 -4.88 4.19
CA PHE A 64 6.25 -5.76 4.57
C PHE A 64 7.04 -5.15 5.72
N LYS A 65 7.77 -5.99 6.44
CA LYS A 65 8.74 -5.56 7.45
C LYS A 65 10.15 -5.92 6.98
N VAL A 66 11.04 -4.95 7.02
CA VAL A 66 12.48 -5.21 6.78
C VAL A 66 13.01 -5.99 7.99
N PRO A 67 13.68 -7.14 7.78
CA PRO A 67 14.29 -7.88 8.87
C PRO A 67 15.34 -7.04 9.61
N ASN A 68 15.43 -7.19 10.94
CA ASN A 68 16.34 -6.40 11.78
C ASN A 68 17.83 -6.55 11.43
N TRP A 69 18.20 -7.59 10.68
CA TRP A 69 19.58 -7.82 10.23
C TRP A 69 19.93 -7.04 8.95
N ALA A 70 18.96 -6.50 8.22
CA ALA A 70 19.19 -5.76 6.99
C ALA A 70 19.37 -4.27 7.28
N SER A 71 20.33 -3.62 6.61
CA SER A 71 20.53 -2.17 6.70
C SER A 71 19.45 -1.41 5.94
N THR A 72 18.91 -0.36 6.57
CA THR A 72 17.89 0.54 6.02
C THR A 72 18.44 1.90 5.60
N GLU A 73 19.75 2.16 5.76
CA GLU A 73 20.36 3.49 5.56
C GLU A 73 20.07 4.11 4.17
N ASN A 74 19.94 3.27 3.15
CA ASN A 74 19.68 3.70 1.77
C ASN A 74 18.23 3.47 1.31
N PHE A 75 17.34 3.06 2.20
CA PHE A 75 15.94 2.85 1.87
C PHE A 75 15.26 4.20 1.69
N LYS A 76 14.57 4.37 0.56
CA LYS A 76 13.87 5.60 0.22
C LYS A 76 12.57 5.26 -0.48
N SER A 77 11.59 6.13 -0.28
CA SER A 77 10.35 6.09 -1.07
C SER A 77 10.68 6.32 -2.54
N ARG A 78 10.09 5.52 -3.44
CA ARG A 78 10.37 5.61 -4.88
C ARG A 78 9.14 5.22 -5.69
N ARG A 79 8.74 6.10 -6.60
CA ARG A 79 7.70 5.85 -7.61
C ARG A 79 8.35 5.50 -8.95
N THR A 80 7.78 4.52 -9.64
CA THR A 80 8.08 4.18 -11.03
C THR A 80 6.77 4.14 -11.80
N GLU A 81 6.63 5.03 -12.78
CA GLU A 81 5.43 5.14 -13.59
C GLU A 81 5.52 4.28 -14.86
N THR A 82 4.38 3.79 -15.33
CA THR A 82 4.24 3.17 -16.64
C THR A 82 3.79 4.19 -17.67
N LYS A 83 3.67 3.75 -18.94
CA LYS A 83 3.07 4.54 -20.01
C LYS A 83 1.53 4.44 -20.03
N VAL A 84 0.95 3.55 -19.23
CA VAL A 84 -0.50 3.32 -19.18
C VAL A 84 -1.13 4.40 -18.30
N LYS A 85 -2.23 5.00 -18.77
CA LYS A 85 -2.97 6.03 -18.04
C LYS A 85 -4.04 5.40 -17.16
N CYS A 86 -4.22 5.94 -15.96
CA CYS A 86 -5.27 5.49 -15.06
C CYS A 86 -6.63 5.86 -15.67
N ALA A 87 -7.47 4.85 -15.92
CA ALA A 87 -8.78 5.05 -16.55
C ALA A 87 -9.72 5.95 -15.74
N ASP A 88 -9.52 5.98 -14.42
CA ASP A 88 -10.36 6.64 -13.43
C ASP A 88 -9.68 7.86 -12.77
N GLU A 89 -8.46 8.22 -13.19
CA GLU A 89 -7.76 9.43 -12.75
C GLU A 89 -7.08 10.14 -13.93
N PRO A 90 -7.77 11.10 -14.58
CA PRO A 90 -7.23 11.86 -15.70
C PRO A 90 -5.88 12.51 -15.37
N GLY A 91 -4.92 12.37 -16.29
CA GLY A 91 -3.58 12.94 -16.14
C GLY A 91 -2.59 12.10 -15.34
N LYS A 92 -3.04 11.05 -14.64
CA LYS A 92 -2.14 10.11 -13.95
C LYS A 92 -1.80 8.90 -14.80
N SER A 93 -0.58 8.42 -14.63
CA SER A 93 -0.14 7.12 -15.12
C SER A 93 -0.19 6.09 -14.00
N GLU A 94 -0.49 4.85 -14.38
CA GLU A 94 -0.31 3.68 -13.54
C GLU A 94 1.16 3.52 -13.14
N GLY A 95 1.43 2.69 -12.13
CA GLY A 95 2.78 2.58 -11.62
C GLY A 95 2.92 1.74 -10.35
N LEU A 96 4.14 1.78 -9.83
CA LEU A 96 4.55 1.11 -8.61
C LEU A 96 5.26 2.12 -7.71
N GLU A 97 4.81 2.26 -6.46
CA GLU A 97 5.47 3.13 -5.48
C GLU A 97 5.85 2.34 -4.23
N ILE A 98 7.10 2.50 -3.79
CA ILE A 98 7.56 2.04 -2.49
C ILE A 98 7.39 3.18 -1.50
N HIS A 99 6.71 2.92 -0.39
CA HIS A 99 6.60 3.87 0.73
C HIS A 99 7.54 3.44 1.86
N TRP A 100 8.51 4.28 2.15
CA TRP A 100 9.42 4.22 3.29
C TRP A 100 9.18 5.46 4.19
N ASP A 101 10.23 6.02 4.79
CA ASP A 101 10.18 7.24 5.59
C ASP A 101 9.53 8.41 4.84
N GLY A 102 8.81 9.24 5.61
CA GLY A 102 8.09 10.41 5.11
C GLY A 102 6.78 10.07 4.38
N LYS A 103 6.37 8.79 4.33
CA LYS A 103 5.12 8.34 3.75
C LYS A 103 4.22 7.70 4.81
N GLN A 104 2.93 7.69 4.51
CA GLN A 104 1.92 6.99 5.30
C GLN A 104 0.92 6.32 4.37
N ASP A 105 0.26 5.29 4.89
CA ASP A 105 -0.76 4.55 4.17
C ASP A 105 -2.05 4.47 4.95
N VAL A 106 -3.16 4.80 4.29
CA VAL A 106 -4.50 4.66 4.85
C VAL A 106 -4.90 3.19 4.85
N LEU A 107 -5.38 2.70 6.00
CA LEU A 107 -5.70 1.29 6.20
C LEU A 107 -7.23 1.06 6.21
N PRO A 108 -7.73 -0.12 5.80
CA PRO A 108 -9.11 -0.51 6.03
C PRO A 108 -9.44 -0.50 7.53
N PRO A 109 -10.66 -0.08 7.94
CA PRO A 109 -11.81 0.28 7.11
C PRO A 109 -11.97 1.80 6.88
N SER A 110 -10.88 2.55 6.79
CA SER A 110 -10.93 4.02 6.55
C SER A 110 -11.71 4.39 5.28
N VAL A 111 -12.31 5.58 5.29
CA VAL A 111 -13.08 6.12 4.18
C VAL A 111 -12.20 6.38 2.96
N HIS A 112 -12.69 6.04 1.78
CA HIS A 112 -12.07 6.34 0.49
C HIS A 112 -13.03 7.17 -0.36
N PRO A 113 -12.59 8.30 -0.95
CA PRO A 113 -13.49 9.27 -1.58
C PRO A 113 -14.29 8.72 -2.77
N MET A 114 -13.76 7.74 -3.50
CA MET A 114 -14.42 7.23 -4.73
C MET A 114 -15.19 5.92 -4.50
N THR A 115 -14.78 5.10 -3.53
CA THR A 115 -15.27 3.71 -3.35
C THR A 115 -15.89 3.48 -1.98
N GLY A 116 -16.06 4.57 -1.21
CA GLY A 116 -16.60 4.56 0.14
C GLY A 116 -15.56 4.22 1.20
N LYS A 117 -14.80 3.13 1.05
CA LYS A 117 -13.78 2.70 2.03
C LYS A 117 -12.68 1.84 1.42
N TYR A 118 -11.61 1.63 2.20
CA TYR A 118 -10.61 0.60 1.91
C TYR A 118 -11.05 -0.78 2.43
N TYR A 119 -10.57 -1.84 1.79
CA TYR A 119 -10.94 -3.24 2.06
C TYR A 119 -9.70 -4.12 2.22
N TRP A 120 -9.71 -5.00 3.24
CA TRP A 120 -8.68 -6.03 3.37
C TRP A 120 -8.82 -7.10 2.29
N VAL A 121 -7.76 -7.34 1.53
CA VAL A 121 -7.61 -8.52 0.67
C VAL A 121 -7.04 -9.67 1.51
N ASN A 122 -5.96 -9.39 2.25
CA ASN A 122 -5.40 -10.29 3.25
C ASN A 122 -5.24 -9.53 4.59
N SER A 123 -6.19 -9.74 5.49
CA SER A 123 -6.24 -9.06 6.80
C SER A 123 -5.17 -9.59 7.76
N PRO A 124 -4.51 -8.72 8.55
CA PRO A 124 -3.60 -9.15 9.62
C PRO A 124 -4.32 -9.90 10.76
N GLU A 125 -5.64 -9.80 10.87
CA GLU A 125 -6.43 -10.45 11.92
C GLU A 125 -6.78 -11.91 11.59
N LYS A 126 -6.73 -12.28 10.31
CA LYS A 126 -6.93 -13.66 9.88
C LYS A 126 -5.69 -14.46 10.26
N LYS A 127 -5.75 -15.16 11.40
CA LYS A 127 -4.71 -16.11 11.80
C LYS A 127 -4.52 -17.14 10.68
N LYS A 128 -3.26 -17.44 10.36
CA LYS A 128 -2.89 -18.56 9.49
C LYS A 128 -3.30 -19.88 10.12
#